data_AF-A0A8T3LJ55-F1
#
_entry.id   AF-A0A8T3LJ55-F1
#
_cell.length_a   1.000
_cell.length_b   1.000
_cell.length_c   1.000
_cell.angle_alpha   90.00
_cell.angle_beta   90.00
_cell.angle_gamma   90.00
#
_symmetry.space_group_name_H-M   'P 1'
#
loop_
_entity.id
_entity.type
_entity.pdbx_description
1 polymer ?
#
loop_
_entity_poly.entity_id
_entity_poly.type
_entity_poly.pdbx_seq_one_letter_code
_entity_poly.pdbx_strand_id
1 'polypeptide(L)'
;AYDYAQNFYNRQQGLWKSRTISANDLENARSSRDQAQATLKSAQDKLRQYRSGNREQDIAQAKASLEQAQAQLAQAELNLQDSTLIAPSDGTLLTRAVEPGTVLNEGGTVFTVSLTRPVWV
;
A
#
# COMPACT_ATOMS: atom_id res chain seq x y z
N ALA A 1 29.28 -19.30 -11.19
CA ALA A 1 30.49 -18.61 -10.70
C ALA A 1 31.04 -19.26 -9.42
N TYR A 2 30.25 -19.34 -8.35
CA TYR A 2 30.65 -20.06 -7.11
C TYR A 2 31.02 -21.53 -7.37
N ASP A 3 30.20 -22.28 -8.10
CA ASP A 3 30.45 -23.71 -8.36
C ASP A 3 31.77 -23.95 -9.11
N TYR A 4 32.10 -23.05 -10.04
CA TYR A 4 33.37 -23.07 -10.75
C TYR A 4 34.55 -22.84 -9.79
N ALA A 5 34.49 -21.82 -8.95
CA ALA A 5 35.53 -21.50 -7.97
C ALA A 5 35.68 -22.62 -6.92
N GLN A 6 34.57 -23.25 -6.51
CA GLN A 6 34.57 -24.39 -5.59
C GLN A 6 35.25 -25.62 -6.21
N ASN A 7 34.89 -25.96 -7.45
CA ASN A 7 35.50 -27.09 -8.15
C ASN A 7 36.99 -26.83 -8.45
N PHE A 8 37.37 -25.58 -8.72
CA PHE A 8 38.76 -25.19 -8.88
C PHE A 8 39.56 -25.34 -7.57
N TYR A 9 39.02 -24.86 -6.44
CA TYR A 9 39.63 -25.03 -5.13
C TYR A 9 39.78 -26.51 -4.75
N ASN A 10 38.76 -27.34 -5.01
CA ASN A 10 38.82 -28.78 -4.74
C ASN A 10 39.93 -29.48 -5.54
N ARG A 11 40.10 -29.11 -6.82
CA ARG A 11 41.19 -29.63 -7.66
C ARG A 11 42.56 -29.19 -7.16
N GLN A 12 42.73 -27.91 -6.85
CA GLN A 12 43.96 -27.36 -6.27
C GLN A 12 44.31 -28.06 -4.95
N GLN A 13 43.32 -28.32 -4.09
CA GLN A 13 43.53 -29.04 -2.83
C GLN A 13 44.03 -30.48 -3.05
N GLY A 14 43.53 -31.17 -4.08
CA GLY A 14 44.03 -32.49 -4.48
C GLY A 14 45.49 -32.43 -4.95
N LEU A 15 45.83 -31.45 -5.80
CA LEU A 15 47.19 -31.25 -6.32
C LEU A 15 48.19 -30.82 -5.23
N TRP A 16 47.73 -30.09 -4.21
CA TRP A 16 48.54 -29.75 -3.04
C TRP A 16 48.89 -30.99 -2.22
N LYS A 17 47.92 -31.90 -2.03
CA LYS A 17 48.15 -33.18 -1.34
C LYS A 17 49.17 -34.05 -2.08
N SER A 18 49.20 -33.99 -3.42
CA SER A 18 50.24 -34.63 -4.24
C SER A 18 51.51 -33.80 -4.41
N ARG A 19 51.68 -32.69 -3.67
CA ARG A 19 52.84 -31.78 -3.68
C ARG A 19 53.19 -31.19 -5.05
N THR A 20 52.19 -31.00 -5.91
CA THR A 20 52.38 -30.62 -7.33
C THR A 20 52.17 -29.13 -7.60
N ILE A 21 51.66 -28.37 -6.62
CA ILE A 21 51.41 -26.92 -6.70
C ILE A 21 52.01 -26.20 -5.50
N SER A 22 52.08 -24.86 -5.53
CA SER A 22 52.57 -24.06 -4.40
C SER A 22 51.48 -23.75 -3.37
N ALA A 23 51.88 -23.38 -2.15
CA ALA A 23 50.96 -22.93 -1.10
C ALA A 23 50.20 -21.66 -1.53
N ASN A 24 50.86 -20.79 -2.30
CA ASN A 24 50.27 -19.55 -2.81
C ASN A 24 49.13 -19.83 -3.80
N ASP A 25 49.28 -20.85 -4.65
CA ASP A 25 48.24 -21.23 -5.62
C ASP A 25 46.97 -21.75 -4.93
N LEU A 26 47.15 -22.54 -3.86
CA LEU A 26 46.04 -23.03 -3.05
C LEU A 26 45.32 -21.88 -2.34
N GLU A 27 46.07 -20.92 -1.78
CA GLU A 27 45.49 -19.76 -1.09
C GLU A 27 44.76 -18.82 -2.06
N ASN A 28 45.28 -18.63 -3.27
CA ASN A 28 44.60 -17.88 -4.32
C ASN A 28 43.28 -18.55 -4.72
N ALA A 29 43.27 -19.88 -4.86
CA ALA A 29 42.06 -20.64 -5.15
C ALA A 29 41.03 -20.54 -4.01
N ARG A 30 41.49 -20.60 -2.76
CA ARG A 30 40.66 -20.41 -1.56
C ARG A 30 40.02 -19.02 -1.55
N SER A 31 40.84 -17.98 -1.72
CA SER A 31 40.40 -16.59 -1.75
C SER A 31 39.37 -16.34 -2.85
N SER A 32 39.58 -16.90 -4.05
CA SER A 32 38.64 -16.82 -5.15
C SER A 32 37.29 -17.48 -4.83
N ARG A 33 37.31 -18.66 -4.19
CA ARG A 33 36.09 -19.35 -3.72
C ARG A 33 35.36 -18.53 -2.67
N ASP A 34 36.09 -18.00 -1.69
CA ASP A 34 35.51 -17.21 -0.59
C ASP A 34 34.84 -15.93 -1.14
N GLN A 35 35.47 -15.25 -2.10
CA GLN A 35 34.90 -14.09 -2.78
C GLN A 35 33.62 -14.45 -3.56
N ALA A 36 33.64 -15.55 -4.31
CA ALA A 36 32.48 -16.02 -5.06
C ALA A 36 31.34 -16.44 -4.12
N GLN A 37 31.65 -17.02 -2.97
CA GLN A 37 30.69 -17.39 -1.93
C GLN A 37 30.04 -16.15 -1.30
N ALA A 38 30.83 -15.12 -0.97
CA ALA A 38 30.33 -13.87 -0.44
C ALA A 38 29.37 -13.18 -1.42
N THR A 39 29.70 -13.22 -2.72
CA THR A 39 28.86 -12.67 -3.78
C THR A 39 27.55 -13.45 -3.92
N LEU A 40 27.60 -14.79 -3.89
CA LEU A 40 26.40 -15.63 -3.91
C LEU A 40 25.49 -15.34 -2.72
N LYS A 41 26.05 -15.24 -1.51
CA LYS A 41 25.29 -14.91 -0.30
C LYS A 41 24.64 -13.53 -0.41
N SER A 42 25.37 -12.51 -0.85
CA SER A 42 24.81 -11.17 -1.05
C SER A 42 23.64 -11.17 -2.06
N ALA A 43 23.78 -11.91 -3.17
CA ALA A 43 22.72 -12.03 -4.16
C ALA A 43 21.48 -12.76 -3.61
N GLN A 44 21.68 -13.82 -2.81
CA GLN A 44 20.59 -14.52 -2.12
C GLN A 44 19.90 -13.64 -1.09
N ASP A 45 20.64 -12.86 -0.33
CA ASP A 45 20.12 -11.94 0.68
C ASP A 45 19.27 -10.84 0.00
N LYS A 46 19.76 -10.27 -1.11
CA LYS A 46 18.99 -9.33 -1.95
C LYS A 46 17.73 -9.97 -2.50
N LEU A 47 17.82 -11.21 -3.00
CA LEU A 47 16.65 -11.94 -3.49
C LEU A 47 15.61 -12.16 -2.38
N ARG A 48 16.06 -12.51 -1.15
CA ARG A 48 15.17 -12.62 0.00
C ARG A 48 14.53 -11.28 0.36
N GLN A 49 15.28 -10.20 0.31
CA GLN A 49 14.76 -8.84 0.54
C GLN A 49 13.71 -8.43 -0.51
N TYR A 50 13.91 -8.79 -1.78
CA TYR A 50 12.90 -8.55 -2.82
C TYR A 50 11.67 -9.45 -2.68
N ARG A 51 11.88 -10.73 -2.31
CA ARG A 51 10.80 -11.70 -2.11
C ARG A 51 9.99 -11.47 -0.84
N SER A 52 10.59 -10.89 0.20
CA SER A 52 9.84 -10.49 1.39
C SER A 52 8.80 -9.39 1.10
N GLY A 53 8.84 -8.79 -0.09
CA GLY A 53 7.84 -7.82 -0.55
C GLY A 53 7.81 -6.54 0.29
N ASN A 54 6.73 -5.78 0.14
CA ASN A 54 6.39 -4.73 1.10
C ASN A 54 6.17 -5.39 2.46
N ARG A 55 6.74 -4.82 3.52
CA ARG A 55 6.60 -5.39 4.86
C ARG A 55 5.11 -5.45 5.19
N GLU A 56 4.66 -6.45 5.96
CA GLU A 56 3.24 -6.57 6.33
C GLU A 56 2.69 -5.25 6.95
N GLN A 57 3.56 -4.52 7.64
CA GLN A 57 3.28 -3.18 8.18
C GLN A 57 2.96 -2.16 7.09
N ASP A 58 3.70 -2.14 5.97
CA ASP A 58 3.47 -1.20 4.87
C ASP A 58 2.14 -1.50 4.17
N ILE A 59 1.79 -2.79 4.03
CA ILE A 59 0.50 -3.22 3.47
C ILE A 59 -0.65 -2.86 4.42
N ALA A 60 -0.48 -3.09 5.73
CA ALA A 60 -1.47 -2.74 6.72
C ALA A 60 -1.71 -1.22 6.76
N GLN A 61 -0.64 -0.42 6.68
CA GLN A 61 -0.72 1.04 6.60
C GLN A 61 -1.48 1.48 5.34
N ALA A 62 -1.13 0.93 4.17
CA ALA A 62 -1.80 1.26 2.92
C ALA A 62 -3.30 0.90 2.95
N LYS A 63 -3.67 -0.24 3.57
CA LYS A 63 -5.07 -0.63 3.78
C LYS A 63 -5.81 0.36 4.68
N ALA A 64 -5.20 0.78 5.79
CA ALA A 64 -5.80 1.76 6.68
C ALA A 64 -6.01 3.12 5.98
N SER A 65 -5.04 3.56 5.16
CA SER A 65 -5.19 4.78 4.35
C SER A 65 -6.29 4.66 3.31
N LEU A 66 -6.46 3.49 2.70
CA LEU A 66 -7.55 3.23 1.75
C LEU A 66 -8.92 3.31 2.45
N GLU A 67 -9.06 2.66 3.61
CA GLU A 67 -10.31 2.67 4.39
C GLU A 67 -10.68 4.10 4.82
N GLN A 68 -9.69 4.88 5.27
CA GLN A 68 -9.89 6.29 5.59
C GLN A 68 -10.36 7.11 4.37
N ALA A 69 -9.74 6.91 3.21
CA ALA A 69 -10.12 7.61 1.99
C ALA A 69 -11.54 7.22 1.51
N GLN A 70 -11.91 5.95 1.67
CA GLN A 70 -13.27 5.47 1.37
C GLN A 70 -14.32 6.10 2.29
N ALA A 71 -14.02 6.22 3.60
CA ALA A 71 -14.92 6.90 4.53
C ALA A 71 -15.09 8.40 4.18
N GLN A 72 -14.01 9.07 3.78
CA GLN A 72 -14.06 10.45 3.32
C GLN A 72 -14.89 10.62 2.03
N LEU A 73 -14.76 9.67 1.10
CA LEU A 73 -15.56 9.65 -0.12
C LEU A 73 -17.05 9.49 0.21
N ALA A 74 -17.41 8.52 1.05
CA ALA A 74 -18.80 8.30 1.45
C ALA A 74 -19.40 9.55 2.13
N GLN A 75 -18.65 10.23 2.99
CA GLN A 75 -19.10 11.48 3.61
C GLN A 75 -19.29 12.60 2.57
N ALA A 76 -18.38 12.71 1.59
CA ALA A 76 -18.50 13.72 0.53
C ALA A 76 -19.72 13.44 -0.37
N GLU A 77 -20.02 12.17 -0.64
CA GLU A 77 -21.21 11.75 -1.38
C GLU A 77 -22.50 12.10 -0.63
N LEU A 78 -22.56 11.86 0.69
CA LEU A 78 -23.68 12.28 1.53
C LEU A 78 -23.87 13.80 1.52
N ASN A 79 -22.79 14.57 1.70
CA ASN A 79 -22.85 16.03 1.64
C ASN A 79 -23.34 16.54 0.27
N LEU A 80 -22.94 15.86 -0.81
CA LEU A 80 -23.42 16.18 -2.15
C LEU A 80 -24.91 15.86 -2.30
N GLN A 81 -25.37 14.73 -1.76
CA GLN A 81 -26.79 14.39 -1.75
C GLN A 81 -27.61 15.42 -0.96
N ASP A 82 -27.13 15.82 0.23
CA ASP A 82 -27.77 16.79 1.11
C ASP A 82 -27.80 18.22 0.51
N SER A 83 -27.00 18.49 -0.52
CA SER A 83 -27.09 19.75 -1.29
C SER A 83 -28.38 19.88 -2.10
N THR A 84 -29.11 18.78 -2.31
CA THR A 84 -30.40 18.77 -2.99
C THR A 84 -31.51 18.46 -1.99
N LEU A 85 -32.31 19.47 -1.67
CA LEU A 85 -33.46 19.29 -0.80
C LEU A 85 -34.63 18.69 -1.57
N ILE A 86 -35.04 17.48 -1.16
CA ILE A 86 -36.24 16.80 -1.66
C ILE A 86 -37.38 16.90 -0.66
N ALA A 87 -38.62 16.92 -1.14
CA ALA A 87 -39.78 16.89 -0.27
C ALA A 87 -39.91 15.51 0.40
N PRO A 88 -40.03 15.43 1.74
CA PRO A 88 -40.19 14.15 2.43
C PRO A 88 -41.57 13.51 2.24
N SER A 89 -42.57 14.30 1.82
CA SER A 89 -43.94 13.86 1.57
C SER A 89 -44.69 14.85 0.67
N ASP A 90 -45.83 14.42 0.12
CA ASP A 90 -46.73 15.29 -0.62
C ASP A 90 -47.27 16.43 0.26
N GLY A 91 -47.32 17.65 -0.29
CA GLY A 91 -47.73 18.84 0.44
C GLY A 91 -47.79 20.09 -0.44
N THR A 92 -48.25 21.19 0.16
CA THR A 92 -48.27 22.51 -0.47
C THR A 92 -47.20 23.40 0.15
N LEU A 93 -46.38 24.05 -0.67
CA LEU A 93 -45.34 24.96 -0.22
C LEU A 93 -45.97 26.30 0.22
N LEU A 94 -45.83 26.66 1.50
CA LEU A 94 -46.41 27.89 2.06
C LEU A 94 -45.44 29.06 1.97
N THR A 95 -44.18 28.80 2.30
CA THR A 95 -43.19 29.86 2.47
C THR A 95 -41.85 29.40 1.94
N ARG A 96 -41.20 30.29 1.20
CA ARG A 96 -39.79 30.21 0.85
C ARG A 96 -39.05 31.21 1.73
N ALA A 97 -38.26 30.71 2.67
CA ALA A 97 -37.57 31.52 3.67
C ALA A 97 -36.21 32.07 3.20
N VAL A 98 -35.74 31.62 2.03
CA VAL A 98 -34.39 31.94 1.53
C VAL A 98 -34.40 32.21 0.02
N GLU A 99 -33.46 33.00 -0.46
CA GLU A 99 -33.31 33.33 -1.90
C GLU A 99 -32.04 32.72 -2.50
N PRO A 100 -31.99 32.49 -3.83
CA PRO A 100 -30.77 32.06 -4.49
C PRO A 100 -29.58 32.98 -4.17
N GLY A 101 -28.47 32.39 -3.74
CA GLY A 101 -27.27 33.12 -3.28
C GLY A 101 -27.22 33.36 -1.77
N THR A 102 -28.27 33.01 -1.02
CA THR A 102 -28.25 33.03 0.45
C THR A 102 -27.36 31.91 0.98
N VAL A 103 -26.40 32.25 1.84
CA VAL A 103 -25.62 31.26 2.59
C VAL A 103 -26.42 30.82 3.81
N LEU A 104 -26.50 29.51 4.03
CA LEU A 104 -27.24 28.92 5.15
C LEU A 104 -26.32 28.11 6.04
N ASN A 105 -26.63 28.14 7.33
CA ASN A 105 -26.06 27.20 8.29
C ASN A 105 -26.89 25.92 8.32
N GLU A 106 -26.28 24.84 8.79
CA GLU A 106 -26.96 23.57 9.01
C GLU A 106 -28.20 23.75 9.91
N GLY A 107 -29.32 23.11 9.54
CA GLY A 107 -30.60 23.25 10.25
C GLY A 107 -31.40 24.53 9.94
N GLY A 108 -30.88 25.43 9.10
CA GLY A 108 -31.62 26.61 8.62
C GLY A 108 -32.86 26.20 7.82
N THR A 109 -34.01 26.83 8.12
CA THR A 109 -35.25 26.56 7.37
C THR A 109 -35.20 27.20 5.99
N VAL A 110 -35.38 26.40 4.94
CA VAL A 110 -35.40 26.85 3.53
C VAL A 110 -36.83 27.02 3.03
N PHE A 111 -37.69 26.02 3.30
CA PHE A 111 -39.08 25.97 2.89
C PHE A 111 -39.98 25.51 4.03
N THR A 112 -41.22 25.99 4.05
CA THR A 112 -42.29 25.45 4.89
C THR A 112 -43.34 24.80 4.01
N VAL A 113 -43.66 23.53 4.29
CA VAL A 113 -44.62 22.73 3.53
C VAL A 113 -45.74 22.27 4.47
N SER A 114 -47.00 22.43 4.05
CA SER A 114 -48.16 21.90 4.75
C SER A 114 -48.51 20.55 4.16
N LEU A 115 -48.67 19.57 5.04
CA LEU A 115 -49.07 18.22 4.66
C LEU A 115 -50.50 18.22 4.13
N THR A 116 -50.70 17.63 2.96
CA THR A 116 -52.05 17.46 2.42
C THR A 116 -52.82 16.34 3.14
N ARG A 117 -52.11 15.46 3.87
CA ARG A 117 -52.70 14.41 4.72
C ARG A 117 -51.82 14.06 5.94
N PRO A 118 -52.39 13.88 7.15
CA PRO A 118 -53.77 14.16 7.53
C PRO A 118 -53.97 15.66 7.79
N VAL A 119 -55.07 16.23 7.29
CA VAL A 119 -55.53 17.55 7.70
C VAL A 119 -56.36 17.37 8.97
N TRP A 120 -55.89 17.91 10.09
CA TRP A 120 -56.70 18.06 11.29
C TRP A 120 -57.46 19.39 11.21
N VAL A 121 -58.78 19.33 11.35
CA VAL A 121 -59.67 20.49 11.49
C VAL A 121 -59.87 20.79 12.97
#